data_AF-A0A4P2QUF0-F1
#
_entry.id   AF-A0A4P2QUF0-F1
#
_cell.length_a   1.000
_cell.length_b   1.000
_cell.length_c   1.000
_cell.angle_alpha   90.00
_cell.angle_beta   90.00
_cell.angle_gamma   90.00
#
_symmetry.space_group_name_H-M   'P 1'
#
loop_
_entity.id
_entity.type
_entity.pdbx_description
1 polymer ?
#
loop_
_entity_poly.entity_id
_entity_poly.type
_entity_poly.pdbx_seq_one_letter_code
_entity_poly.pdbx_strand_id
1 'polypeptide(L)'
;MHRAASLSLALSFGLVLAACGNVVVPAPGRGDTGGGDGQGETPPISEHGDTGGGDGQGDTPPAAEYRVQYNPGPDHLLVLKADRELDRCVQLSAITPPLVQTGLDIEAPEGWSAAYVLITDRAADCEGPAGSSRGRKASVTSATGTLSWEAGPSDYVLCNIRVDVTATARGEPEAHHLFATGLSIGGDCP
;
A
#
# COMPACT_ATOMS: atom_id res chain seq x y z
N MET A 1 -41.46 44.45 -25.11
CA MET A 1 -40.25 44.28 -25.95
C MET A 1 -39.02 44.67 -25.14
N HIS A 2 -38.43 43.80 -24.32
CA HIS A 2 -37.08 43.99 -23.74
C HIS A 2 -36.35 42.64 -23.77
N ARG A 3 -35.16 42.64 -24.38
CA ARG A 3 -34.37 41.47 -24.78
C ARG A 3 -33.62 40.88 -23.57
N ALA A 4 -33.70 39.57 -23.40
CA ALA A 4 -32.81 38.82 -22.53
C ALA A 4 -31.47 38.59 -23.26
N ALA A 5 -30.36 39.00 -22.65
CA ALA A 5 -29.02 38.70 -23.13
C ALA A 5 -28.52 37.41 -22.47
N SER A 6 -28.38 36.34 -23.26
CA SER A 6 -27.68 35.12 -22.85
C SER A 6 -26.17 35.37 -22.93
N LEU A 7 -25.49 35.41 -21.78
CA LEU A 7 -24.03 35.24 -21.73
C LEU A 7 -23.72 33.75 -21.65
N SER A 8 -23.19 33.20 -22.73
CA SER A 8 -22.54 31.88 -22.73
C SER A 8 -21.13 32.04 -22.18
N LEU A 9 -20.92 31.72 -20.90
CA LEU A 9 -19.58 31.49 -20.35
C LEU A 9 -19.13 30.08 -20.77
N ALA A 10 -18.24 30.01 -21.76
CA ALA A 10 -17.50 28.79 -22.05
C ALA A 10 -16.41 28.62 -20.97
N LEU A 11 -16.66 27.77 -19.98
CA LEU A 11 -15.62 27.28 -19.08
C LEU A 11 -14.76 26.27 -19.83
N SER A 12 -13.59 26.71 -20.27
CA SER A 12 -12.51 25.85 -20.72
C SER A 12 -11.95 25.08 -19.52
N PHE A 13 -12.33 23.82 -19.37
CA PHE A 13 -11.70 22.89 -18.43
C PHE A 13 -10.28 22.59 -18.93
N GLY A 14 -9.29 23.22 -18.31
CA GLY A 14 -7.90 22.80 -18.40
C GLY A 14 -7.73 21.51 -17.59
N LEU A 15 -7.68 20.38 -18.29
CA LEU A 15 -7.36 19.08 -17.70
C LEU A 15 -5.85 19.05 -17.39
N VAL A 16 -5.48 19.37 -16.15
CA VAL A 16 -4.12 19.12 -15.65
C VAL A 16 -4.02 17.63 -15.33
N LEU A 17 -3.40 16.85 -16.22
CA LEU A 17 -2.93 15.50 -15.90
C LEU A 17 -1.78 15.62 -14.89
N ALA A 18 -2.09 15.52 -13.60
CA ALA A 18 -1.09 15.20 -12.60
C ALA A 18 -0.63 13.76 -12.83
N ALA A 19 0.59 13.60 -13.36
CA ALA A 19 1.24 12.31 -13.46
C ALA A 19 1.61 11.85 -12.04
N CYS A 20 0.78 10.99 -11.44
CA CYS A 20 1.16 10.26 -10.23
C CYS A 20 2.26 9.28 -10.63
N GLY A 21 3.51 9.61 -10.32
CA GLY A 21 4.63 8.67 -10.42
C GLY A 21 4.35 7.46 -9.53
N ASN A 22 4.20 6.29 -10.13
CA ASN A 22 4.13 5.03 -9.40
C ASN A 22 5.55 4.68 -8.96
N VAL A 23 5.92 5.01 -7.72
CA VAL A 23 7.16 4.49 -7.13
C VAL A 23 6.87 3.08 -6.65
N VAL A 24 7.37 2.09 -7.39
CA VAL A 24 7.43 0.70 -6.91
C VAL A 24 8.60 0.66 -5.93
N VAL A 25 8.30 0.67 -4.62
CA VAL A 25 9.32 0.48 -3.58
C VAL A 25 9.46 -1.03 -3.36
N PRO A 26 10.57 -1.67 -3.77
CA PRO A 26 10.84 -3.05 -3.34
C PRO A 26 11.08 -3.07 -1.82
N ALA A 27 10.59 -4.10 -1.15
CA ALA A 27 10.79 -4.30 0.28
C ALA A 27 12.30 -4.31 0.64
N PRO A 28 12.70 -3.81 1.83
CA PRO A 28 14.10 -3.79 2.23
C PRO A 28 14.67 -5.21 2.35
N GLY A 29 15.63 -5.53 1.49
CA GLY A 29 16.42 -6.75 1.54
C GLY A 29 17.34 -6.77 2.76
N ARG A 30 17.28 -7.84 3.53
CA ARG A 30 18.14 -8.10 4.69
C ARG A 30 19.55 -8.40 4.20
N GLY A 31 20.52 -7.54 4.55
CA GLY A 31 21.92 -7.74 4.20
C GLY A 31 22.50 -8.97 4.91
N ASP A 32 23.06 -9.88 4.13
CA ASP A 32 23.74 -11.07 4.65
C ASP A 32 25.24 -10.80 4.76
N THR A 33 25.78 -11.06 5.96
CA THR A 33 27.20 -10.94 6.29
C THR A 33 27.84 -12.32 6.18
N GLY A 34 28.81 -12.50 5.29
CA GLY A 34 29.57 -13.75 5.26
C GLY A 34 30.83 -13.67 4.40
N GLY A 35 31.97 -13.46 5.03
CA GLY A 35 33.29 -13.62 4.43
C GLY A 35 33.82 -15.04 4.56
N GLY A 36 34.77 -15.41 3.69
CA GLY A 36 35.57 -16.62 3.85
C GLY A 36 36.28 -17.05 2.57
N ASP A 37 37.46 -16.50 2.31
CA ASP A 37 38.41 -17.07 1.34
C ASP A 37 39.43 -17.94 2.08
N GLY A 38 39.49 -19.23 1.74
CA GLY A 38 40.48 -20.16 2.28
C GLY A 38 40.57 -21.44 1.43
N GLN A 39 41.56 -21.49 0.55
CA GLN A 39 41.87 -22.61 -0.35
C GLN A 39 42.50 -23.80 0.38
N GLY A 40 42.18 -25.02 -0.07
CA GLY A 40 42.90 -26.26 0.28
C GLY A 40 42.44 -27.45 -0.57
N GLU A 41 43.31 -27.91 -1.47
CA GLU A 41 43.17 -29.07 -2.37
C GLU A 41 43.34 -30.39 -1.57
N THR A 42 42.56 -31.48 -1.73
CA THR A 42 42.71 -32.61 -2.70
C THR A 42 41.62 -33.71 -2.46
N PRO A 43 41.34 -34.63 -3.42
CA PRO A 43 40.25 -35.64 -3.39
C PRO A 43 40.77 -37.09 -3.13
N PRO A 44 40.02 -38.21 -3.36
CA PRO A 44 38.57 -38.51 -3.28
C PRO A 44 38.27 -39.74 -2.36
N ILE A 45 37.03 -39.87 -1.86
CA ILE A 45 36.42 -41.19 -1.57
C ILE A 45 34.89 -41.09 -1.58
N SER A 46 34.27 -41.99 -2.32
CA SER A 46 32.83 -42.17 -2.47
C SER A 46 32.22 -42.75 -1.20
N GLU A 47 31.16 -42.12 -0.68
CA GLU A 47 30.13 -42.82 0.09
C GLU A 47 28.78 -42.12 -0.07
N HIS A 48 27.77 -42.95 -0.33
CA HIS A 48 26.36 -42.58 -0.50
C HIS A 48 25.82 -41.91 0.78
N GLY A 49 25.41 -40.66 0.65
CA GLY A 49 24.61 -39.94 1.64
C GLY A 49 23.73 -38.94 0.90
N ASP A 50 22.56 -39.41 0.45
CA ASP A 50 21.49 -38.55 -0.08
C ASP A 50 20.84 -37.81 1.10
N THR A 51 21.53 -36.79 1.60
CA THR A 51 20.92 -35.72 2.38
C THR A 51 20.40 -34.72 1.37
N GLY A 52 19.13 -34.88 1.00
CA GLY A 52 18.39 -33.91 0.20
C GLY A 52 18.62 -32.51 0.77
N GLY A 53 19.43 -31.75 0.04
CA GLY A 53 19.58 -30.31 0.21
C GLY A 53 18.24 -29.70 -0.10
N GLY A 54 17.44 -29.49 0.94
CA GLY A 54 16.43 -28.44 0.89
C GLY A 54 17.21 -27.15 0.80
N ASP A 55 17.45 -26.69 -0.43
CA ASP A 55 17.83 -25.33 -0.72
C ASP A 55 16.73 -24.51 -0.07
N GLY A 56 17.02 -24.02 1.14
CA GLY A 56 16.15 -23.19 1.95
C GLY A 56 16.03 -21.82 1.31
N GLN A 57 15.60 -21.80 0.05
CA GLN A 57 14.93 -20.72 -0.61
C GLN A 57 13.61 -20.58 0.14
N GLY A 58 13.71 -20.06 1.37
CA GLY A 58 12.56 -19.72 2.19
C GLY A 58 11.66 -18.93 1.29
N ASP A 59 10.49 -19.52 1.03
CA ASP A 59 9.45 -19.00 0.16
C ASP A 59 9.31 -17.52 0.46
N THR A 60 9.99 -16.69 -0.32
CA THR A 60 9.81 -15.26 -0.23
C THR A 60 8.51 -15.08 -0.98
N PRO A 61 7.40 -14.81 -0.27
CA PRO A 61 6.12 -14.61 -0.93
C PRO A 61 6.37 -13.54 -2.00
N PRO A 62 5.93 -13.72 -3.26
CA PRO A 62 6.12 -12.70 -4.28
C PRO A 62 5.67 -11.35 -3.71
N ALA A 63 6.58 -10.39 -3.74
CA ALA A 63 6.48 -9.17 -2.94
C ALA A 63 5.13 -8.48 -3.19
N ALA A 64 4.37 -8.26 -2.12
CA ALA A 64 3.17 -7.45 -2.21
C ALA A 64 3.54 -6.05 -2.72
N GLU A 65 2.82 -5.55 -3.72
CA GLU A 65 3.05 -4.24 -4.30
C GLU A 65 2.23 -3.20 -3.53
N TYR A 66 2.88 -2.12 -3.11
CA TYR A 66 2.23 -1.04 -2.40
C TYR A 66 2.09 0.21 -3.26
N ARG A 67 0.95 0.89 -3.12
CA ARG A 67 0.68 2.18 -3.75
C ARG A 67 -0.06 3.09 -2.79
N VAL A 68 0.17 4.38 -2.93
CA VAL A 68 -0.55 5.42 -2.18
C VAL A 68 -1.28 6.35 -3.14
N GLN A 69 -2.47 6.78 -2.74
CA GLN A 69 -3.25 7.79 -3.45
C GLN A 69 -3.74 8.82 -2.43
N TYR A 70 -3.71 10.09 -2.80
CA TYR A 70 -4.22 11.18 -1.97
C TYR A 70 -5.23 12.00 -2.77
N ASN A 71 -6.41 12.18 -2.18
CA ASN A 71 -7.46 13.01 -2.74
C ASN A 71 -7.61 14.26 -1.86
N PRO A 72 -7.11 15.43 -2.30
CA PRO A 72 -7.09 16.66 -1.50
C PRO A 72 -8.48 17.28 -1.28
N GLY A 73 -9.51 16.79 -1.97
CA GLY A 73 -10.88 17.30 -1.80
C GLY A 73 -11.48 16.90 -0.44
N PRO A 74 -11.69 15.60 -0.20
CA PRO A 74 -12.16 15.10 1.09
C PRO A 74 -11.04 14.84 2.10
N ASP A 75 -9.80 15.27 1.82
CA ASP A 75 -8.58 14.88 2.54
C ASP A 75 -8.53 13.37 2.86
N HIS A 76 -8.48 12.57 1.79
CA HIS A 76 -8.41 11.11 1.88
C HIS A 76 -7.03 10.61 1.47
N LEU A 77 -6.39 9.88 2.37
CA LEU A 77 -5.21 9.06 2.09
C LEU A 77 -5.65 7.61 1.91
N LEU A 78 -5.22 6.99 0.80
CA LEU A 78 -5.43 5.58 0.52
C LEU A 78 -4.08 4.87 0.43
N VAL A 79 -3.94 3.79 1.18
CA VAL A 79 -2.81 2.86 1.07
C VAL A 79 -3.35 1.55 0.49
N LEU A 80 -2.80 1.14 -0.65
CA LEU A 80 -3.21 -0.03 -1.40
C LEU A 80 -2.10 -1.08 -1.35
N LYS A 81 -2.46 -2.32 -0.99
CA LYS A 81 -1.62 -3.52 -1.02
C LYS A 81 -2.18 -4.48 -2.07
N ALA A 82 -1.46 -4.67 -3.17
CA ALA A 82 -1.75 -5.72 -4.14
C ALA A 82 -0.93 -6.97 -3.79
N ASP A 83 -1.62 -8.03 -3.40
CA ASP A 83 -1.06 -9.34 -3.11
C ASP A 83 -1.32 -10.26 -4.31
N ARG A 84 -0.32 -10.40 -5.18
CA ARG A 84 -0.45 -11.17 -6.43
C ARG A 84 -0.49 -12.67 -6.20
N GLU A 85 0.04 -13.14 -5.08
CA GLU A 85 0.03 -14.57 -4.73
C GLU A 85 -1.38 -15.03 -4.39
N LEU A 86 -2.05 -14.25 -3.54
CA LEU A 86 -3.40 -14.54 -3.07
C LEU A 86 -4.49 -13.94 -3.96
N ASP A 87 -4.10 -13.36 -5.10
CA ASP A 87 -4.91 -12.52 -6.01
C ASP A 87 -5.84 -11.59 -5.22
N ARG A 88 -5.26 -10.77 -4.34
CA ARG A 88 -6.03 -9.98 -3.37
C ARG A 88 -5.58 -8.53 -3.37
N CYS A 89 -6.53 -7.62 -3.19
CA CYS A 89 -6.24 -6.21 -2.98
C CYS A 89 -6.81 -5.76 -1.64
N VAL A 90 -5.96 -5.17 -0.80
CA VAL A 90 -6.33 -4.57 0.48
C VAL A 90 -6.13 -3.07 0.41
N GLN A 91 -7.18 -2.30 0.74
CA GLN A 91 -7.17 -0.84 0.70
C GLN A 91 -7.47 -0.31 2.10
N LEU A 92 -6.53 0.44 2.67
CA LEU A 92 -6.73 1.20 3.89
C LEU A 92 -7.04 2.65 3.51
N SER A 93 -8.16 3.19 4.01
CA SER A 93 -8.51 4.60 3.88
C SER A 93 -8.31 5.31 5.22
N ALA A 94 -7.56 6.40 5.21
CA ALA A 94 -7.46 7.36 6.30
C ALA A 94 -8.00 8.71 5.83
N ILE A 95 -8.66 9.45 6.73
CA ILE A 95 -9.39 10.67 6.37
C ILE A 95 -9.21 11.73 7.46
N THR A 96 -9.37 13.01 7.08
CA THR A 96 -9.55 14.13 8.02
C THR A 96 -10.70 15.03 7.55
N PRO A 97 -11.55 15.57 8.45
CA PRO A 97 -11.63 15.25 9.88
C PRO A 97 -12.04 13.80 10.14
N PRO A 98 -11.71 13.23 11.31
CA PRO A 98 -11.92 11.82 11.58
C PRO A 98 -13.41 11.51 11.73
N LEU A 99 -13.84 10.40 11.13
CA LEU A 99 -15.18 9.85 11.39
C LEU A 99 -15.14 9.00 12.66
N VAL A 100 -16.21 9.06 13.45
CA VAL A 100 -16.38 8.16 14.60
C VAL A 100 -16.68 6.76 14.07
N GLN A 101 -15.70 5.87 14.19
CA GLN A 101 -15.85 4.46 13.82
C GLN A 101 -15.44 3.55 14.96
N THR A 102 -16.21 2.48 15.16
CA THR A 102 -15.88 1.42 16.11
C THR A 102 -15.12 0.30 15.41
N GLY A 103 -14.18 -0.31 16.11
CA GLY A 103 -13.40 -1.43 15.59
C GLY A 103 -12.18 -1.05 14.75
N LEU A 104 -11.90 0.22 14.53
CA LEU A 104 -10.64 0.67 13.91
C LEU A 104 -9.79 1.38 14.98
N ASP A 105 -8.83 0.65 15.53
CA ASP A 105 -7.88 1.12 16.53
C ASP A 105 -6.50 1.30 15.88
N ILE A 106 -6.46 2.23 14.91
CA ILE A 106 -5.25 2.56 14.15
C ILE A 106 -4.78 3.93 14.61
N GLU A 107 -3.58 3.98 15.18
CA GLU A 107 -2.91 5.22 15.52
C GLU A 107 -2.52 5.96 14.23
N ALA A 108 -2.93 7.22 14.10
CA ALA A 108 -2.67 8.07 12.94
C ALA A 108 -2.24 9.48 13.40
N PRO A 109 -1.66 10.32 12.51
CA PRO A 109 -1.34 11.70 12.84
C PRO A 109 -2.54 12.50 13.35
N GLU A 110 -2.27 13.56 14.10
CA GLU A 110 -3.31 14.39 14.71
C GLU A 110 -4.34 14.86 13.67
N GLY A 111 -5.62 14.73 14.00
CA GLY A 111 -6.73 15.10 13.12
C GLY A 111 -7.07 14.06 12.04
N TRP A 112 -6.35 12.94 11.97
CA TRP A 112 -6.64 11.84 11.04
C TRP A 112 -7.20 10.62 11.76
N SER A 113 -8.03 9.84 11.08
CA SER A 113 -8.39 8.48 11.51
C SER A 113 -8.53 7.54 10.33
N ALA A 114 -8.38 6.24 10.57
CA ALA A 114 -8.79 5.23 9.62
C ALA A 114 -10.32 5.25 9.46
N ALA A 115 -10.79 5.31 8.22
CA ALA A 115 -12.21 5.36 7.88
C ALA A 115 -12.77 4.03 7.38
N TYR A 116 -11.96 3.20 6.75
CA TYR A 116 -12.35 1.82 6.41
C TYR A 116 -11.14 1.07 5.90
N VAL A 117 -11.22 -0.26 6.02
CA VAL A 117 -10.37 -1.18 5.28
C VAL A 117 -11.27 -1.99 4.37
N LEU A 118 -10.89 -2.08 3.10
CA LEU A 118 -11.57 -2.82 2.06
C LEU A 118 -10.68 -3.95 1.56
N ILE A 119 -11.20 -5.17 1.55
CA ILE A 119 -10.52 -6.34 0.98
C ILE A 119 -11.31 -6.82 -0.22
N THR A 120 -10.60 -7.07 -1.32
CA THR A 120 -11.17 -7.58 -2.58
C THR A 120 -10.38 -8.78 -3.08
N ASP A 121 -11.07 -9.69 -3.77
CA ASP A 121 -10.57 -10.97 -4.27
C ASP A 121 -9.83 -10.87 -5.62
N ARG A 122 -9.29 -9.69 -5.96
CA ARG A 122 -8.45 -9.48 -7.15
C ARG A 122 -7.36 -8.46 -6.88
N ALA A 123 -6.10 -8.81 -7.11
CA ALA A 123 -4.97 -7.89 -6.92
C ALA A 123 -5.05 -6.67 -7.86
N ALA A 124 -5.58 -6.88 -9.07
CA ALA A 124 -5.77 -5.81 -10.06
C ALA A 124 -6.69 -4.67 -9.58
N ASP A 125 -7.51 -4.88 -8.54
CA ASP A 125 -8.35 -3.83 -7.97
C ASP A 125 -7.54 -2.73 -7.23
N CYS A 126 -6.24 -2.93 -7.02
CA CYS A 126 -5.32 -1.93 -6.45
C CYS A 126 -4.65 -1.04 -7.52
N GLU A 127 -4.77 -1.38 -8.80
CA GLU A 127 -4.19 -0.60 -9.90
C GLU A 127 -5.09 0.57 -10.33
N GLY A 128 -6.40 0.42 -10.13
CA GLY A 128 -7.42 1.38 -10.53
C GLY A 128 -7.49 2.63 -9.64
N PRO A 129 -8.25 3.64 -10.08
CA PRO A 129 -8.58 4.77 -9.22
C PRO A 129 -9.38 4.30 -7.99
N ALA A 130 -9.23 5.03 -6.88
CA ALA A 130 -10.00 4.83 -5.67
C ALA A 130 -11.49 4.53 -5.94
N GLY A 131 -12.03 3.49 -5.30
CA GLY A 131 -13.45 3.13 -5.42
C GLY A 131 -13.85 2.36 -6.69
N SER A 132 -12.94 2.11 -7.63
CA SER A 132 -13.22 1.37 -8.87
C SER A 132 -13.22 -0.16 -8.74
N SER A 133 -12.98 -0.69 -7.53
CA SER A 133 -12.89 -2.13 -7.26
C SER A 133 -14.17 -2.85 -7.67
N ARG A 134 -14.04 -3.87 -8.54
CA ARG A 134 -15.18 -4.68 -9.04
C ARG A 134 -15.29 -6.05 -8.38
N GLY A 135 -14.32 -6.45 -7.56
CA GLY A 135 -14.31 -7.73 -6.84
C GLY A 135 -15.27 -7.77 -5.66
N ARG A 136 -15.39 -8.95 -5.05
CA ARG A 136 -16.17 -9.14 -3.81
C ARG A 136 -15.54 -8.30 -2.71
N LYS A 137 -16.34 -7.46 -2.06
CA LYS A 137 -15.91 -6.57 -0.98
C LYS A 137 -16.20 -7.19 0.37
N ALA A 138 -15.18 -7.37 1.21
CA ALA A 138 -15.36 -7.76 2.60
C ALA A 138 -15.25 -6.54 3.52
N SER A 139 -16.24 -6.35 4.40
CA SER A 139 -16.17 -5.35 5.46
C SER A 139 -15.26 -5.83 6.59
N VAL A 140 -14.37 -4.96 7.04
CA VAL A 140 -13.51 -5.22 8.19
C VAL A 140 -14.29 -5.13 9.51
N THR A 141 -14.05 -6.08 10.40
CA THR A 141 -14.63 -6.12 11.76
C THR A 141 -13.71 -5.50 12.79
N SER A 142 -12.40 -5.56 12.58
CA SER A 142 -11.40 -4.97 13.44
C SER A 142 -10.16 -4.62 12.64
N ALA A 143 -9.52 -3.48 12.92
CA ALA A 143 -8.17 -3.21 12.49
C ALA A 143 -7.38 -2.54 13.60
N THR A 144 -6.11 -2.90 13.74
CA THR A 144 -5.19 -2.37 14.74
C THR A 144 -3.86 -2.05 14.10
N GLY A 145 -3.19 -1.01 14.56
CA GLY A 145 -1.81 -0.73 14.16
C GLY A 145 -1.49 0.75 14.06
N THR A 146 -0.55 1.09 13.18
CA THR A 146 -0.02 2.45 13.04
C THR A 146 0.00 2.88 11.58
N LEU A 147 -0.29 4.16 11.38
CA LEU A 147 -0.14 4.87 10.13
C LEU A 147 0.56 6.19 10.45
N SER A 148 1.61 6.52 9.72
CA SER A 148 2.32 7.79 9.90
C SER A 148 2.90 8.30 8.58
N TRP A 149 3.20 9.59 8.53
CA TRP A 149 3.88 10.24 7.41
C TRP A 149 4.48 11.56 7.88
N GLU A 150 5.36 12.10 7.06
CA GLU A 150 5.95 13.43 7.21
C GLU A 150 5.30 14.38 6.21
N ALA A 151 5.07 15.63 6.61
CA ALA A 151 4.63 16.65 5.68
C ALA A 151 5.79 16.99 4.71
N GLY A 152 5.49 17.01 3.41
CA GLY A 152 6.43 17.43 2.38
C GLY A 152 6.51 18.96 2.24
N PRO A 153 7.11 19.46 1.16
CA PRO A 153 7.25 20.90 0.90
C PRO A 153 5.92 21.64 0.68
N SER A 154 4.79 20.93 0.58
CA SER A 154 3.45 21.50 0.54
C SER A 154 2.45 20.58 1.25
N ASP A 155 1.30 21.13 1.65
CA ASP A 155 0.24 20.40 2.36
C ASP A 155 -0.35 19.21 1.57
N TYR A 156 -0.06 19.12 0.27
CA TYR A 156 -0.51 18.06 -0.62
C TYR A 156 0.56 16.98 -0.90
N VAL A 157 1.76 17.15 -0.33
CA VAL A 157 2.87 16.20 -0.48
C VAL A 157 3.04 15.49 0.85
N LEU A 158 2.86 14.17 0.85
CA LEU A 158 3.08 13.33 2.02
C LEU A 158 4.30 12.45 1.77
N CYS A 159 5.29 12.55 2.64
CA CYS A 159 6.56 11.84 2.53
C CYS A 159 6.68 10.76 3.60
N ASN A 160 7.55 9.78 3.35
CA ASN A 160 7.91 8.75 4.32
C ASN A 160 6.69 8.07 4.98
N ILE A 161 5.63 7.87 4.20
CA ILE A 161 4.42 7.21 4.64
C ILE A 161 4.79 5.78 5.07
N ARG A 162 4.43 5.46 6.30
CA ARG A 162 4.59 4.16 6.92
C ARG A 162 3.25 3.63 7.33
N VAL A 163 2.99 2.37 6.95
CA VAL A 163 1.82 1.61 7.36
C VAL A 163 2.28 0.33 8.03
N ASP A 164 1.71 0.02 9.19
CA ASP A 164 1.82 -1.27 9.85
C ASP A 164 0.48 -1.56 10.51
N VAL A 165 -0.44 -2.15 9.75
CA VAL A 165 -1.84 -2.35 10.13
C VAL A 165 -2.23 -3.80 9.90
N THR A 166 -2.85 -4.41 10.90
CA THR A 166 -3.48 -5.72 10.79
C THR A 166 -4.99 -5.55 10.80
N ALA A 167 -5.68 -6.10 9.81
CA ALA A 167 -7.13 -5.97 9.65
C ALA A 167 -7.81 -7.34 9.50
N THR A 168 -8.93 -7.54 10.17
CA THR A 168 -9.72 -8.77 10.12
C THR A 168 -11.02 -8.50 9.38
N ALA A 169 -11.31 -9.29 8.34
CA ALA A 169 -12.56 -9.20 7.59
C ALA A 169 -13.66 -10.09 8.16
N ARG A 170 -14.91 -9.62 8.08
CA ARG A 170 -16.07 -10.44 8.45
C ARG A 170 -16.13 -11.68 7.56
N GLY A 171 -16.15 -12.86 8.19
CA GLY A 171 -16.28 -14.13 7.49
C GLY A 171 -14.99 -14.61 6.83
N GLU A 172 -13.87 -13.94 7.11
CA GLU A 172 -12.54 -14.44 6.72
C GLU A 172 -11.81 -14.98 7.95
N PRO A 173 -11.16 -16.15 7.84
CA PRO A 173 -10.48 -16.77 8.98
C PRO A 173 -9.13 -16.10 9.29
N GLU A 174 -8.53 -15.44 8.30
CA GLU A 174 -7.18 -14.89 8.39
C GLU A 174 -7.21 -13.36 8.46
N ALA A 175 -6.29 -12.82 9.25
CA ALA A 175 -6.05 -11.38 9.31
C ALA A 175 -5.13 -10.95 8.15
N HIS A 176 -5.37 -9.74 7.67
CA HIS A 176 -4.65 -9.11 6.57
C HIS A 176 -3.64 -8.11 7.13
N HIS A 177 -2.36 -8.40 6.95
CA HIS A 177 -1.30 -7.49 7.35
C HIS A 177 -0.89 -6.58 6.19
N LEU A 178 -0.98 -5.26 6.41
CA LEU A 178 -0.48 -4.22 5.53
C LEU A 178 0.78 -3.62 6.18
N PHE A 179 1.94 -3.92 5.61
CA PHE A 179 3.22 -3.38 6.07
C PHE A 179 4.01 -2.79 4.91
N ALA A 180 4.28 -1.48 4.99
CA ALA A 180 5.16 -0.79 4.06
C ALA A 180 5.75 0.47 4.68
N THR A 181 6.93 0.85 4.21
CA THR A 181 7.67 2.04 4.65
C THR A 181 8.22 2.79 3.45
N GLY A 182 8.45 4.10 3.61
CA GLY A 182 9.07 4.91 2.56
C GLY A 182 8.16 5.16 1.36
N LEU A 183 6.84 5.03 1.54
CA LEU A 183 5.87 5.40 0.51
C LEU A 183 5.75 6.93 0.45
N SER A 184 5.52 7.49 -0.73
CA SER A 184 5.44 8.94 -0.91
C SER A 184 4.37 9.32 -1.92
N ILE A 185 3.77 10.49 -1.70
CA ILE A 185 2.76 11.10 -2.57
C ILE A 185 3.31 12.45 -3.02
N GLY A 186 3.50 12.59 -4.33
CA GLY A 186 4.25 13.71 -4.91
C GLY A 186 5.72 13.35 -5.10
N GLY A 187 6.32 13.84 -6.18
CA GLY A 187 7.71 13.52 -6.55
C GLY A 187 8.77 14.32 -5.80
N ASP A 188 8.36 15.19 -4.87
CA ASP A 188 9.22 16.19 -4.25
C ASP A 188 9.63 15.84 -2.80
N CYS A 189 9.59 14.55 -2.45
CA CYS A 189 10.12 14.09 -1.17
C CYS A 189 11.65 14.04 -1.20
N PRO A 190 12.34 14.52 -0.15
CA PRO A 190 13.80 14.58 -0.06
C PRO A 190 14.47 13.21 0.03
#